data_AF-A0A223NQH1-F1
#
_entry.id   AF-A0A223NQH1-F1
#
_cell.length_a   1.000
_cell.length_b   1.000
_cell.length_c   1.000
_cell.angle_alpha   90.00
_cell.angle_beta   90.00
_cell.angle_gamma   90.00
#
_symmetry.space_group_name_H-M   'P 1'
#
loop_
_entity.id
_entity.type
_entity.pdbx_description
1 polymer ?
#
loop_
_entity_poly.entity_id
_entity_poly.type
_entity_poly.pdbx_seq_one_letter_code
_entity_poly.pdbx_strand_id
1 'polypeptide(L)'
;MKNLAFQLRQTATLMDETIISNFDSSYYNRAIAGAVVFLALTGEMLYTCLQGNLANPLLAYSITLLLCGALWVYYHFFSRSWKRVTVTAAEIIVYDVVFNKQLTIPFTEITNVGTYRTRGNNGSWGAAFSQSLVIEFKEDQSVAFDEAWYDNYSKLTMAIYYHKYGPGHGRDRYLERRGNPA
;
A
#
# COMPACT_ATOMS: atom_id res chain seq x y z
N MET A 1 20.07 -29.54 -15.53
CA MET A 1 18.91 -29.08 -16.33
C MET A 1 17.54 -29.48 -15.78
N LYS A 2 17.35 -30.63 -15.10
CA LYS A 2 16.04 -31.06 -14.54
C LYS A 2 15.46 -30.13 -13.45
N ASN A 3 16.30 -29.45 -12.67
CA ASN A 3 15.85 -28.53 -11.61
C ASN A 3 15.20 -27.23 -12.14
N LEU A 4 15.62 -26.78 -13.32
CA LEU A 4 15.20 -25.48 -13.85
C LEU A 4 13.78 -25.56 -14.45
N ALA A 5 13.47 -26.64 -15.15
CA ALA A 5 12.13 -26.91 -15.66
C ALA A 5 11.12 -27.18 -14.53
N PHE A 6 11.56 -27.84 -13.45
CA PHE A 6 10.70 -28.07 -12.28
C PHE A 6 10.39 -26.79 -11.51
N GLN A 7 11.40 -25.92 -11.31
CA GLN A 7 11.16 -24.60 -10.71
C GLN A 7 10.29 -23.70 -11.60
N LEU A 8 10.49 -23.73 -12.93
CA LEU A 8 9.64 -23.00 -13.87
C LEU A 8 8.18 -23.50 -13.84
N ARG A 9 7.96 -24.81 -13.74
CA ARG A 9 6.62 -25.38 -13.56
C ARG A 9 6.00 -24.99 -12.23
N GLN A 10 6.75 -25.04 -11.13
CA GLN A 10 6.25 -24.62 -9.82
C GLN A 10 5.92 -23.13 -9.77
N THR A 11 6.73 -22.28 -10.41
CA THR A 11 6.41 -20.85 -10.54
C THR A 11 5.20 -20.61 -11.43
N ALA A 12 5.04 -21.35 -12.53
CA ALA A 12 3.87 -21.24 -13.39
C ALA A 12 2.58 -21.63 -12.64
N THR A 13 2.59 -22.75 -11.91
CA THR A 13 1.41 -23.18 -11.13
C THR A 13 1.08 -22.24 -9.97
N LEU A 14 2.08 -21.56 -9.39
CA LEU A 14 1.87 -20.51 -8.36
C LEU A 14 1.34 -19.19 -8.95
N MET A 15 1.51 -18.96 -10.25
CA MET A 15 1.11 -17.73 -10.94
C MET A 15 -0.26 -17.85 -11.61
N ASP A 16 -0.74 -19.08 -11.87
CA ASP A 16 -2.10 -19.33 -12.36
C ASP A 16 -3.15 -19.25 -11.23
N GLU A 17 -2.72 -19.19 -9.97
CA GLU A 17 -3.59 -18.97 -8.81
C GLU A 17 -3.91 -17.47 -8.63
N THR A 18 -5.18 -17.17 -8.35
CA THR A 18 -5.63 -15.82 -8.01
C THR A 18 -4.86 -15.28 -6.80
N ILE A 19 -4.06 -14.23 -6.99
CA ILE A 19 -3.30 -13.59 -5.91
C ILE A 19 -4.11 -12.44 -5.33
N ILE A 20 -4.41 -12.52 -4.04
CA ILE A 20 -5.09 -11.45 -3.29
C ILE A 20 -4.06 -10.74 -2.41
N SER A 21 -4.04 -9.41 -2.46
CA SER A 21 -3.18 -8.59 -1.61
C SER A 21 -3.49 -8.80 -0.12
N ASN A 22 -2.46 -9.00 0.70
CA ASN A 22 -2.56 -8.99 2.15
C ASN A 22 -2.04 -7.66 2.69
N PHE A 23 -2.84 -6.99 3.51
CA PHE A 23 -2.46 -5.69 4.05
C PHE A 23 -1.55 -5.83 5.26
N ASP A 24 -0.60 -4.91 5.41
CA ASP A 24 0.24 -4.83 6.60
C ASP A 24 -0.61 -4.41 7.83
N SER A 25 -0.75 -5.35 8.76
CA SER A 25 -1.50 -5.18 10.03
C SER A 25 -0.96 -4.07 10.93
N SER A 26 0.32 -3.69 10.81
CA SER A 26 0.92 -2.63 11.61
C SER A 26 0.31 -1.26 11.29
N TYR A 27 -0.03 -1.00 10.03
CA TYR A 27 -0.69 0.23 9.61
C TYR A 27 -2.14 0.31 10.08
N TYR A 28 -2.84 -0.82 10.18
CA TYR A 28 -4.19 -0.90 10.74
C TYR A 28 -4.21 -0.48 12.22
N ASN A 29 -3.29 -1.03 13.00
CA ASN A 29 -3.18 -0.73 14.42
C ASN A 29 -2.84 0.74 14.67
N ARG A 30 -1.98 1.34 13.82
CA ARG A 30 -1.66 2.77 13.89
C ARG A 30 -2.87 3.66 13.61
N ALA A 31 -3.71 3.29 12.64
CA ALA A 31 -4.91 4.04 12.31
C ALA A 31 -5.97 3.99 13.41
N ILE A 32 -6.20 2.80 14.00
CA ILE A 32 -7.10 2.64 15.15
C ILE A 32 -6.59 3.45 16.34
N ALA A 33 -5.31 3.34 16.68
CA ALA A 33 -4.72 4.09 17.78
C ALA A 33 -4.87 5.61 17.55
N GLY A 34 -4.63 6.08 16.33
CA GLY A 34 -4.83 7.49 15.96
C GLY A 34 -6.28 7.95 16.14
N ALA A 35 -7.27 7.14 15.75
CA ALA A 35 -8.69 7.46 15.91
C ALA A 35 -9.10 7.54 17.39
N VAL A 36 -8.61 6.63 18.23
CA VAL A 36 -8.87 6.64 19.69
C VAL A 36 -8.27 7.90 20.33
N VAL A 37 -7.03 8.23 19.98
CA VAL A 37 -6.35 9.45 20.48
C VAL A 37 -7.10 10.71 20.04
N PHE A 38 -7.57 10.76 18.79
CA PHE A 38 -8.34 11.89 18.28
C PHE A 38 -9.63 12.11 19.08
N LEU A 39 -10.39 11.05 19.35
CA LEU A 39 -11.63 11.13 20.12
C LEU A 39 -11.36 11.57 21.57
N ALA A 40 -10.31 11.03 22.20
CA ALA A 40 -9.94 11.37 23.57
C ALA A 40 -9.56 12.86 23.70
N LEU A 41 -8.69 13.36 22.82
CA LEU A 41 -8.25 14.76 22.83
C LEU A 41 -9.37 15.73 22.49
N THR A 42 -10.25 15.37 21.55
CA THR A 42 -11.43 16.18 21.22
C THR A 42 -12.38 16.26 22.42
N GLY A 43 -12.61 15.14 23.10
CA GLY A 43 -13.43 15.09 24.32
C GLY A 43 -12.85 15.94 25.45
N GLU A 44 -11.53 15.90 25.65
CA GLU A 44 -10.84 16.71 26.65
C GLU A 44 -10.97 18.22 26.37
N MET A 45 -10.84 18.62 25.10
CA MET A 45 -11.05 20.02 24.71
C MET A 45 -12.49 20.49 24.91
N LEU A 46 -13.47 19.66 24.54
CA LEU A 46 -14.88 20.00 24.75
C LEU A 46 -15.19 20.12 26.25
N TYR A 47 -14.68 19.20 27.07
CA TYR A 47 -14.86 19.22 28.52
C TYR A 47 -14.26 20.47 29.17
N THR A 48 -13.03 20.84 28.79
CA THR A 48 -12.36 22.04 29.32
C THR A 48 -13.06 23.32 28.91
N CYS A 49 -13.53 23.42 27.64
CA CYS A 49 -14.36 24.53 27.18
C CYS A 49 -15.69 24.64 27.95
N LEU A 50 -16.35 23.51 28.26
CA LEU A 50 -17.61 23.49 29.01
C LEU A 50 -17.46 23.96 30.46
N GLN A 51 -16.29 23.76 31.06
CA GLN A 51 -16.00 24.26 32.41
C GLN A 51 -15.72 25.77 32.47
N GLY A 52 -15.78 26.48 31.33
CA GLY A 52 -15.46 27.91 31.25
C GLY A 52 -13.97 28.21 31.47
N ASN A 53 -13.14 27.18 31.53
CA ASN A 53 -11.71 27.30 31.68
C ASN A 53 -11.12 27.48 30.28
N LEU A 54 -10.76 28.72 29.91
CA LEU A 54 -9.87 28.93 28.78
C LEU A 54 -8.55 28.23 29.13
N ALA A 55 -8.35 27.04 28.57
CA ALA A 55 -7.13 26.27 28.76
C ALA A 55 -5.92 27.18 28.56
N ASN A 56 -4.88 27.01 29.40
CA ASN A 56 -3.62 27.73 29.25
C ASN A 56 -3.20 27.68 27.77
N PRO A 57 -2.88 28.80 27.12
CA PRO A 57 -2.64 28.86 25.68
C PRO A 57 -1.64 27.80 25.20
N LEU A 58 -0.61 27.46 25.99
CA LEU A 58 0.33 26.39 25.66
C LEU A 58 -0.33 25.00 25.59
N LEU A 59 -1.27 24.72 26.50
CA LEU A 59 -2.00 23.45 26.55
C LEU A 59 -2.97 23.36 25.37
N ALA A 60 -3.70 24.44 25.07
CA ALA A 60 -4.57 24.52 23.89
C ALA A 60 -3.80 24.34 22.58
N TYR A 61 -2.61 24.95 22.45
CA TYR A 61 -1.72 24.76 21.31
C TYR A 61 -1.26 23.31 21.17
N SER A 62 -0.86 22.66 22.27
CA SER A 62 -0.39 21.27 22.25
C SER A 62 -1.48 20.29 21.82
N ILE A 63 -2.71 20.45 22.32
CA ILE A 63 -3.84 19.61 21.92
C ILE A 63 -4.20 19.87 20.45
N THR A 64 -4.22 21.13 20.01
CA THR A 64 -4.49 21.47 18.60
C THR A 64 -3.46 20.83 17.67
N LEU A 65 -2.17 20.86 18.04
CA LEU A 65 -1.10 20.26 17.25
C LEU A 65 -1.24 18.73 17.18
N LEU A 66 -1.63 18.08 18.29
CA LEU A 66 -1.93 16.65 18.32
C LEU A 66 -3.18 16.30 17.50
N LEU A 67 -4.24 17.12 17.53
CA LEU A 67 -5.43 16.96 16.69
C LEU A 67 -5.09 17.09 15.21
N CYS A 68 -4.28 18.09 14.83
CA CYS A 68 -3.78 18.24 13.47
C CYS A 68 -2.93 17.03 13.04
N GLY A 69 -2.08 16.50 13.93
CA GLY A 69 -1.31 15.28 13.68
C GLY A 69 -2.19 14.05 13.48
N ALA A 70 -3.21 13.88 14.32
CA ALA A 70 -4.17 12.79 14.19
C ALA A 70 -5.03 12.92 12.93
N LEU A 71 -5.47 14.14 12.57
CA LEU A 71 -6.15 14.44 11.31
C LEU A 71 -5.26 14.16 10.10
N TRP A 72 -3.96 14.45 10.18
CA TRP A 72 -3.01 14.07 9.13
C TRP A 72 -2.96 12.55 9.00
N VAL A 73 -2.75 11.81 10.10
CA VAL A 73 -2.69 10.34 10.08
C VAL A 73 -3.97 9.76 9.47
N TYR A 74 -5.13 10.31 9.85
CA TYR A 74 -6.43 9.94 9.30
C TYR A 74 -6.51 10.28 7.81
N TYR A 75 -6.19 11.51 7.42
CA TYR A 75 -6.15 11.91 6.01
C TYR A 75 -5.23 11.00 5.19
N HIS A 76 -4.06 10.64 5.70
CA HIS A 76 -3.13 9.73 5.03
C HIS A 76 -3.70 8.32 4.93
N PHE A 77 -4.41 7.85 5.96
CA PHE A 77 -5.11 6.56 5.96
C PHE A 77 -6.26 6.51 4.95
N PHE A 78 -7.05 7.58 4.82
CA PHE A 78 -8.20 7.67 3.93
C PHE A 78 -7.84 8.03 2.48
N SER A 79 -6.85 8.91 2.26
CA SER A 79 -6.43 9.36 0.93
C SER A 79 -5.56 8.34 0.19
N ARG A 80 -4.78 7.54 0.92
CA ARG A 80 -3.99 6.42 0.37
C ARG A 80 -4.69 5.07 0.57
N SER A 81 -6.02 5.10 0.50
CA SER A 81 -6.95 4.01 0.81
C SER A 81 -6.43 2.59 0.52
N TRP A 82 -6.85 1.69 1.40
CA TRP A 82 -6.58 0.26 1.37
C TRP A 82 -7.26 -0.38 0.15
N LYS A 83 -6.51 -0.39 -0.94
CA LYS A 83 -6.90 -1.04 -2.18
C LYS A 83 -6.59 -2.52 -2.05
N ARG A 84 -7.61 -3.36 -1.89
CA ARG A 84 -7.43 -4.80 -2.04
C ARG A 84 -7.20 -5.06 -3.52
N VAL A 85 -5.99 -5.49 -3.86
CA VAL A 85 -5.62 -5.81 -5.22
C VAL A 85 -5.70 -7.31 -5.40
N THR A 86 -6.56 -7.75 -6.30
CA THR A 86 -6.70 -9.14 -6.71
C THR A 86 -6.18 -9.26 -8.13
N VAL A 87 -5.18 -10.11 -8.34
CA VAL A 87 -4.60 -10.38 -9.65
C VAL A 87 -5.12 -11.73 -10.11
N THR A 88 -5.80 -11.75 -11.26
CA THR A 88 -6.26 -12.95 -11.94
C THR A 88 -5.49 -13.11 -13.26
N ALA A 89 -5.74 -14.20 -13.99
CA ALA A 89 -5.12 -14.41 -15.31
C ALA A 89 -5.58 -13.40 -16.39
N ALA A 90 -6.75 -12.76 -16.22
CA ALA A 90 -7.33 -11.88 -17.23
C ALA A 90 -7.26 -10.39 -16.85
N GLU A 91 -7.31 -10.09 -15.55
CA GLU A 91 -7.48 -8.72 -15.06
C GLU A 91 -6.91 -8.52 -13.64
N ILE A 92 -6.66 -7.26 -13.32
CA ILE A 92 -6.35 -6.77 -11.99
C ILE A 92 -7.59 -6.08 -11.44
N ILE A 93 -8.12 -6.58 -10.32
CA ILE A 93 -9.26 -6.00 -9.62
C ILE A 93 -8.73 -5.22 -8.42
N VAL A 94 -9.01 -3.92 -8.38
CA VAL A 94 -8.64 -3.02 -7.32
C VAL A 94 -9.91 -2.62 -6.57
N TYR A 95 -10.10 -3.18 -5.39
CA TYR A 95 -11.25 -2.88 -4.54
C TYR A 95 -10.84 -1.93 -3.42
N ASP A 96 -11.39 -0.72 -3.45
CA ASP A 96 -11.27 0.24 -2.35
C ASP A 96 -12.19 -0.17 -1.21
N VAL A 97 -11.59 -0.67 -0.13
CA VAL A 97 -12.33 -1.19 1.03
C VAL A 97 -13.09 -0.08 1.76
N VAL A 98 -12.58 1.16 1.73
CA VAL A 98 -13.16 2.29 2.47
C VAL A 98 -14.36 2.86 1.73
N PHE A 99 -14.23 3.06 0.42
CA PHE A 99 -15.29 3.65 -0.40
C PHE A 99 -16.23 2.62 -1.01
N ASN A 100 -15.99 1.31 -0.79
CA ASN A 100 -16.72 0.21 -1.42
C ASN A 100 -16.82 0.39 -2.94
N LYS A 101 -15.69 0.79 -3.55
CA LYS A 101 -15.57 1.02 -5.00
C LYS A 101 -14.65 -0.01 -5.60
N GLN A 102 -15.06 -0.60 -6.72
CA GLN A 102 -14.23 -1.53 -7.47
C GLN A 102 -13.79 -0.91 -8.78
N LEU A 103 -12.51 -1.01 -9.08
CA LEU A 103 -11.92 -0.72 -10.37
C LEU A 103 -11.36 -2.02 -10.94
N THR A 104 -11.80 -2.39 -12.14
CA THR A 104 -11.27 -3.55 -12.86
C THR A 104 -10.41 -3.07 -14.01
N ILE A 105 -9.20 -3.62 -14.10
CA ILE A 105 -8.17 -3.24 -15.06
C ILE A 105 -7.77 -4.48 -15.85
N PRO A 106 -8.21 -4.62 -17.11
CA PRO A 106 -7.78 -5.72 -17.96
C PRO A 106 -6.33 -5.51 -18.43
N PHE A 107 -5.54 -6.59 -18.56
CA PHE A 107 -4.13 -6.49 -18.98
C PHE A 107 -3.94 -5.91 -20.39
N THR A 108 -4.97 -5.96 -21.22
CA THR A 108 -5.01 -5.39 -22.58
C THR A 108 -4.99 -3.86 -22.58
N GLU A 109 -5.44 -3.21 -21.49
CA GLU A 109 -5.48 -1.74 -21.36
C GLU A 109 -4.19 -1.16 -20.75
N ILE A 110 -3.38 -2.00 -20.13
CA ILE A 110 -2.10 -1.60 -19.55
C ILE A 110 -1.12 -1.27 -20.68
N THR A 111 -0.61 -0.05 -20.72
CA THR A 111 0.43 0.37 -21.68
C THR A 111 1.80 -0.03 -21.17
N ASN A 112 2.06 0.20 -19.87
CA ASN A 112 3.35 -0.05 -19.25
C ASN A 112 3.23 -0.37 -17.75
N VAL A 113 4.20 -1.11 -17.22
CA VAL A 113 4.33 -1.41 -15.80
C VAL A 113 5.75 -1.07 -15.35
N GLY A 114 5.86 0.00 -14.58
CA GLY A 114 7.11 0.50 -14.03
C GLY A 114 7.22 0.29 -12.52
N THR A 115 8.44 0.39 -12.02
CA THR A 115 8.69 0.50 -10.58
C THR A 115 9.58 1.70 -10.35
N TYR A 116 9.23 2.57 -9.41
CA TYR A 116 10.15 3.62 -8.95
C TYR A 116 10.42 3.44 -7.46
N ARG A 117 11.59 3.90 -7.01
CA ARG A 117 11.94 3.97 -5.60
C ARG A 117 11.58 5.33 -5.08
N THR A 118 10.70 5.38 -4.08
CA THR A 118 10.43 6.61 -3.36
C THR A 118 11.55 6.78 -2.33
N ARG A 119 12.23 7.93 -2.34
CA ARG A 119 13.17 8.26 -1.27
C ARG A 119 12.36 8.37 0.01
N GLY A 120 12.54 7.42 0.93
CA GLY A 120 11.89 7.47 2.24
C GLY A 120 12.17 8.83 2.87
N ASN A 121 11.14 9.49 3.39
CA ASN A 121 11.26 10.85 3.92
C ASN A 121 12.28 10.83 5.06
N ASN A 122 13.30 11.68 4.95
CA ASN A 122 14.59 11.54 5.62
C ASN A 122 14.56 12.04 7.09
N GLY A 123 13.52 11.68 7.84
CA GLY A 123 13.28 12.18 9.19
C GLY A 123 12.61 11.15 10.08
N SER A 124 13.40 10.59 11.00
CA SER A 124 12.99 9.81 12.17
C SER A 124 12.61 8.33 11.92
N TRP A 125 13.56 7.47 12.31
CA TRP A 125 13.41 6.03 12.61
C TRP A 125 13.10 5.08 11.42
N GLY A 126 14.13 4.82 10.61
CA GLY A 126 14.17 3.63 9.73
C GLY A 126 13.49 3.82 8.38
N ALA A 127 13.98 4.75 7.57
CA ALA A 127 13.56 4.87 6.17
C ALA A 127 14.12 3.69 5.34
N ALA A 128 13.42 2.55 5.36
CA ALA A 128 13.59 1.55 4.32
C ALA A 128 13.13 2.16 2.98
N PHE A 129 13.93 2.02 1.93
CA PHE A 129 13.54 2.44 0.59
C PHE A 129 12.27 1.69 0.18
N SER A 130 11.10 2.35 0.15
CA SER A 130 9.87 1.72 -0.34
C SER A 130 9.79 1.81 -1.86
N GLN A 131 9.50 0.68 -2.50
CA GLN A 131 9.24 0.62 -3.92
C GLN A 131 7.75 0.84 -4.20
N SER A 132 7.45 1.59 -5.24
CA SER A 132 6.09 1.75 -5.75
C SER A 132 6.00 1.14 -7.14
N LEU A 133 4.98 0.29 -7.35
CA LEU A 133 4.63 -0.28 -8.65
C LEU A 133 3.68 0.70 -9.31
N VAL A 134 3.99 1.14 -10.52
CA VAL A 134 3.13 2.00 -11.32
C VAL A 134 2.61 1.21 -12.49
N ILE A 135 1.30 1.23 -12.66
CA ILE A 135 0.64 0.71 -13.84
C ILE A 135 0.11 1.90 -14.61
N GLU A 136 0.56 2.04 -15.86
CA GLU A 136 0.11 3.06 -16.80
C GLU A 136 -0.97 2.46 -17.71
N PHE A 137 -2.03 3.23 -17.96
CA PHE A 137 -3.16 2.84 -18.82
C PHE A 137 -3.20 3.74 -20.06
N LYS A 138 -4.14 3.47 -20.96
CA LYS A 138 -4.48 4.41 -22.04
C LYS A 138 -4.95 5.74 -21.43
N GLU A 139 -4.69 6.85 -22.13
CA GLU A 139 -5.09 8.22 -21.73
C GLU A 139 -4.33 8.83 -20.53
N ASP A 140 -3.03 8.52 -20.37
CA ASP A 140 -2.13 9.08 -19.34
C ASP A 140 -2.57 8.84 -17.87
N GLN A 141 -3.51 7.93 -17.66
CA GLN A 141 -3.91 7.52 -16.31
C GLN A 141 -2.90 6.53 -15.73
N SER A 142 -2.62 6.65 -14.43
CA SER A 142 -1.77 5.71 -13.73
C SER A 142 -2.31 5.35 -12.35
N VAL A 143 -2.04 4.12 -11.93
CA VAL A 143 -2.30 3.65 -10.57
C VAL A 143 -0.98 3.18 -9.97
N ALA A 144 -0.69 3.67 -8.77
CA ALA A 144 0.48 3.28 -8.00
C ALA A 144 0.10 2.40 -6.80
N PHE A 145 0.89 1.35 -6.57
CA PHE A 145 0.83 0.49 -5.39
C PHE A 145 2.16 0.58 -4.65
N ASP A 146 2.12 1.11 -3.42
CA ASP A 146 3.30 1.27 -2.57
C ASP A 146 3.52 0.01 -1.73
N GLU A 147 4.76 -0.47 -1.72
CA GLU A 147 5.21 -1.66 -1.01
C GLU A 147 4.84 -1.65 0.47
N ALA A 148 4.91 -0.48 1.11
CA ALA A 148 4.72 -0.35 2.55
C ALA A 148 3.33 -0.81 3.03
N TRP A 149 2.36 -0.99 2.12
CA TRP A 149 0.99 -1.36 2.47
C TRP A 149 0.68 -2.85 2.35
N TYR A 150 1.56 -3.64 1.72
CA TYR A 150 1.25 -5.02 1.37
C TYR A 150 2.35 -5.99 1.82
N ASP A 151 2.02 -6.92 2.71
CA ASP A 151 2.94 -7.97 3.17
C ASP A 151 3.40 -8.87 2.01
N ASN A 152 2.51 -9.11 1.04
CA ASN A 152 2.77 -9.94 -0.13
C ASN A 152 3.05 -9.12 -1.41
N TYR A 153 3.52 -7.88 -1.27
CA TYR A 153 3.85 -6.99 -2.40
C TYR A 153 4.69 -7.66 -3.50
N SER A 154 5.70 -8.44 -3.10
CA SER A 154 6.57 -9.15 -4.06
C SER A 154 5.84 -10.21 -4.90
N LYS A 155 4.88 -10.93 -4.31
CA LYS A 155 4.05 -11.90 -5.05
C LYS A 155 3.09 -11.18 -5.99
N LEU A 156 2.53 -10.07 -5.53
CA LEU A 156 1.58 -9.25 -6.29
C LEU A 156 2.24 -8.64 -7.54
N THR A 157 3.39 -7.98 -7.36
CA THR A 157 4.17 -7.42 -8.46
C THR A 157 4.59 -8.50 -9.44
N MET A 158 5.08 -9.65 -8.95
CA MET A 158 5.45 -10.79 -9.78
C MET A 158 4.29 -11.29 -10.67
N ALA A 159 3.09 -11.48 -10.11
CA ALA A 159 1.93 -11.92 -10.90
C ALA A 159 1.52 -10.89 -11.97
N ILE A 160 1.56 -9.60 -11.64
CA ILE A 160 1.26 -8.53 -12.60
C ILE A 160 2.27 -8.57 -13.76
N TYR A 161 3.56 -8.71 -13.48
CA TYR A 161 4.60 -8.85 -14.51
C TYR A 161 4.45 -10.14 -15.33
N TYR A 162 4.10 -11.25 -14.67
CA TYR A 162 3.88 -12.54 -15.32
C TYR A 162 2.73 -12.49 -16.32
N HIS A 163 1.56 -11.97 -15.93
CA HIS A 163 0.40 -11.91 -16.82
C HIS A 163 0.54 -10.83 -17.89
N LYS A 164 1.29 -9.75 -17.64
CA LYS A 164 1.49 -8.70 -18.64
C LYS A 164 2.53 -9.04 -19.70
N TYR A 165 3.69 -9.57 -19.30
CA TYR A 165 4.85 -9.76 -20.18
C TYR A 165 5.25 -11.23 -20.37
N GLY A 166 4.71 -12.15 -19.56
CA GLY A 166 4.98 -13.57 -19.64
C GLY A 166 5.95 -14.11 -18.57
N PRO A 167 6.18 -15.44 -18.57
CA PRO A 167 6.82 -16.18 -17.48
C PRO A 167 8.28 -15.79 -17.18
N GLY A 168 9.01 -15.24 -18.15
CA GLY A 168 10.38 -14.75 -17.93
C GLY A 168 10.43 -13.52 -17.01
N HIS A 169 9.48 -12.60 -17.16
CA HIS A 169 9.54 -11.30 -16.50
C HIS A 169 9.06 -11.31 -15.04
N GLY A 170 8.16 -12.22 -14.67
CA GLY A 170 7.79 -12.43 -13.26
C GLY A 170 8.94 -12.99 -12.43
N ARG A 171 9.66 -13.98 -12.98
CA ARG A 171 10.79 -14.63 -12.31
C ARG A 171 11.96 -13.69 -12.10
N ASP A 172 12.35 -12.92 -13.12
CA ASP A 172 13.49 -12.01 -13.01
C ASP A 172 13.26 -10.97 -11.91
N ARG A 173 12.03 -10.45 -11.78
CA ARG A 173 11.64 -9.57 -10.68
C ARG A 173 11.70 -10.23 -9.29
N TYR A 174 11.30 -11.49 -9.20
CA TYR A 174 11.38 -12.23 -7.94
C TYR A 174 12.83 -12.49 -7.51
N LEU A 175 13.71 -12.78 -8.47
CA LEU A 175 15.13 -13.04 -8.24
C LEU A 175 15.94 -11.76 -7.98
N GLU A 176 15.63 -10.64 -8.66
CA GLU A 176 16.20 -9.31 -8.37
C GLU A 176 16.03 -8.92 -6.91
N ARG A 177 14.92 -9.35 -6.28
CA ARG A 177 14.58 -8.99 -4.90
C ARG A 177 15.19 -9.89 -3.83
N ARG A 178 15.39 -11.17 -4.14
CA ARG A 178 16.01 -12.12 -3.19
C ARG A 178 17.54 -12.06 -3.17
N GLY A 179 18.14 -11.25 -4.04
CA GLY A 179 19.58 -11.24 -4.24
C GLY A 179 19.99 -12.58 -4.83
N ASN A 180 20.08 -12.68 -6.16
CA ASN A 180 20.82 -13.77 -6.76
C ASN A 180 22.31 -13.48 -6.55
N PRO A 181 23.05 -14.15 -5.63
CA PRO A 181 24.45 -14.40 -5.94
C PRO A 181 24.43 -15.28 -7.19
N ALA A 182 25.09 -14.81 -8.24
CA ALA A 182 25.39 -15.66 -9.38
C ALA A 182 26.09 -16.96 -8.93
#